data_AF-A0A2N6NDI0-F1
#
_entry.id   AF-A0A2N6NDI0-F1
#
_cell.length_a   1.000
_cell.length_b   1.000
_cell.length_c   1.000
_cell.angle_alpha   90.00
_cell.angle_beta   90.00
_cell.angle_gamma   90.00
#
_symmetry.space_group_name_H-M   'P 1'
#
loop_
_entity.id
_entity.type
_entity.pdbx_description
1 polymer ?
#
loop_
_entity_poly.entity_id
_entity_poly.type
_entity_poly.pdbx_seq_one_letter_code
_entity_poly.pdbx_strand_id
1 'polypeptide(L)'
;MRQQTLVSHARKIAVQYPEEHRSKYIEAADTLRSPFWDWATDRAVPQATVPQTLTINVSEDGRLEARIVENPLYTFKFPQAVLEGHFGEFDHEKRTQVYRCNQLFMSYPETANANIRSKNYKQSLYDSFTRSTDFRQFATMDSTGNSLEAIHGSIHWDAACQGQFLTVEFTGFDPLFMMHHTNVDRLWAYWQVMHPDQQLFSGEYLSKPRWGTPENTTITTKSPLQPFRRTETEFHTSETVQSIHDLGYSYPGLEFRSRNWDEMRAEVTRIINGLQPQLSSLGTRQANGEPDDGRVMSTRYFAHLTVELSQVERPCSIEVSMNGSYSGNLVLMSMPEFGVAHGEIPLDYVHNLLQGKSSSVVLDTFESWLDVEIMKVCYADIVVILDWSCAN
;
A
#
# COMPACT_ATOMS: atom_id res chain seq x y z
N MET A 1 -5.58 -6.23 -16.02
CA MET A 1 -4.94 -5.66 -17.22
C MET A 1 -3.42 -5.75 -17.21
N ARG A 2 -2.68 -5.02 -16.34
CA ARG A 2 -1.18 -5.00 -16.37
C ARG A 2 -0.54 -6.39 -16.37
N GLN A 3 -0.99 -7.28 -15.48
CA GLN A 3 -0.53 -8.68 -15.45
C GLN A 3 -0.81 -9.43 -16.75
N GLN A 4 -1.99 -9.28 -17.34
CA GLN A 4 -2.35 -9.92 -18.61
C GLN A 4 -1.40 -9.48 -19.74
N THR A 5 -1.09 -8.18 -19.82
CA THR A 5 -0.13 -7.64 -20.78
C THR A 5 1.27 -8.20 -20.54
N LEU A 6 1.74 -8.20 -19.28
CA LEU A 6 3.03 -8.77 -18.89
C LEU A 6 3.16 -10.24 -19.33
N VAL A 7 2.17 -11.08 -19.00
CA VAL A 7 2.16 -12.51 -19.35
C VAL A 7 2.08 -12.71 -20.87
N SER A 8 1.30 -11.89 -21.59
CA SER A 8 1.24 -11.94 -23.06
C SER A 8 2.60 -11.67 -23.70
N HIS A 9 3.34 -10.67 -23.22
CA HIS A 9 4.70 -10.42 -23.68
C HIS A 9 5.66 -11.56 -23.28
N ALA A 10 5.57 -12.07 -22.05
CA ALA A 10 6.39 -13.19 -21.59
C ALA A 10 6.21 -14.43 -22.47
N ARG A 11 4.96 -14.79 -22.85
CA ARG A 11 4.66 -15.90 -23.77
C ARG A 11 5.27 -15.68 -25.15
N LYS A 12 5.15 -14.47 -25.71
CA LYS A 12 5.75 -14.12 -27.01
C LYS A 12 7.28 -14.22 -27.00
N ILE A 13 7.90 -13.91 -25.86
CA ILE A 13 9.35 -14.03 -25.66
C ILE A 13 9.74 -15.51 -25.50
N ALA A 14 8.98 -16.28 -24.70
CA ALA A 14 9.26 -17.68 -24.39
C ALA A 14 9.35 -18.57 -25.64
N VAL A 15 8.48 -18.37 -26.64
CA VAL A 15 8.51 -19.17 -27.88
C VAL A 15 9.75 -18.93 -28.75
N GLN A 16 10.49 -17.85 -28.53
CA GLN A 16 11.72 -17.52 -29.26
C GLN A 16 12.95 -18.23 -28.69
N TYR A 17 12.83 -18.90 -27.56
CA TYR A 17 13.95 -19.65 -26.97
C TYR A 17 14.29 -20.92 -27.78
N PRO A 18 15.56 -21.38 -27.72
CA PRO A 18 16.00 -22.60 -28.38
C PRO A 18 15.17 -23.80 -27.95
N GLU A 19 15.00 -24.79 -28.85
CA GLU A 19 14.09 -25.92 -28.65
C GLU A 19 14.35 -26.67 -27.33
N GLU A 20 15.62 -26.88 -26.97
CA GLU A 20 16.06 -27.53 -25.74
C GLU A 20 15.64 -26.82 -24.44
N HIS A 21 15.31 -25.52 -24.51
CA HIS A 21 14.91 -24.70 -23.36
C HIS A 21 13.48 -24.17 -23.46
N ARG A 22 12.87 -24.20 -24.65
CA ARG A 22 11.61 -23.54 -24.94
C ARG A 22 10.47 -23.97 -24.00
N SER A 23 10.36 -25.26 -23.69
CA SER A 23 9.33 -25.79 -22.78
C SER A 23 9.40 -25.15 -21.40
N LYS A 24 10.61 -25.04 -20.82
CA LYS A 24 10.85 -24.38 -19.52
C LYS A 24 10.40 -22.92 -19.52
N TYR A 25 10.70 -22.17 -20.57
CA TYR A 25 10.32 -20.75 -20.66
C TYR A 25 8.82 -20.56 -20.93
N ILE A 26 8.19 -21.46 -21.70
CA ILE A 26 6.74 -21.46 -21.89
C ILE A 26 6.04 -21.71 -20.54
N GLU A 27 6.47 -22.74 -19.81
CA GLU A 27 5.93 -23.05 -18.48
C GLU A 27 6.10 -21.86 -17.53
N ALA A 28 7.29 -21.26 -17.47
CA ALA A 28 7.54 -20.07 -16.65
C ALA A 28 6.64 -18.89 -17.03
N ALA A 29 6.40 -18.65 -18.32
CA ALA A 29 5.49 -17.61 -18.79
C ALA A 29 4.02 -17.92 -18.44
N ASP A 30 3.60 -19.19 -18.48
CA ASP A 30 2.25 -19.61 -18.15
C ASP A 30 1.95 -19.51 -16.65
N THR A 31 2.94 -19.77 -15.80
CA THR A 31 2.83 -19.62 -14.35
C THR A 31 3.13 -18.20 -13.85
N LEU A 32 3.62 -17.30 -14.72
CA LEU A 32 3.98 -15.94 -14.34
C LEU A 32 2.75 -15.16 -13.84
N ARG A 33 2.88 -14.54 -12.67
CA ARG A 33 1.93 -13.59 -12.09
C ARG A 33 2.68 -12.38 -11.57
N SER A 34 1.97 -11.27 -11.40
CA SER A 34 2.54 -10.09 -10.74
C SER A 34 2.98 -10.46 -9.33
N PRO A 35 4.23 -10.18 -8.92
CA PRO A 35 4.64 -10.40 -7.54
C PRO A 35 3.99 -9.34 -6.63
N PHE A 36 3.59 -9.73 -5.42
CA PHE A 36 3.19 -8.80 -4.38
C PHE A 36 4.39 -8.38 -3.53
N TRP A 37 4.38 -7.14 -3.07
CA TRP A 37 5.35 -6.63 -2.09
C TRP A 37 4.73 -6.62 -0.69
N ASP A 38 5.13 -7.56 0.17
CA ASP A 38 4.65 -7.66 1.56
C ASP A 38 5.39 -6.68 2.47
N TRP A 39 5.10 -5.39 2.30
CA TRP A 39 5.73 -4.30 3.05
C TRP A 39 5.54 -4.41 4.56
N ALA A 40 4.51 -5.11 5.04
CA ALA A 40 4.31 -5.35 6.46
C ALA A 40 5.32 -6.36 7.02
N THR A 41 5.66 -7.39 6.25
CA THR A 41 6.57 -8.45 6.68
C THR A 41 8.03 -8.11 6.42
N ASP A 42 8.36 -7.72 5.18
CA ASP A 42 9.74 -7.54 4.73
C ASP A 42 10.37 -6.21 5.18
N ARG A 43 9.52 -5.22 5.53
CA ARG A 43 9.89 -3.88 6.02
C ARG A 43 11.00 -3.20 5.21
N ALA A 44 11.05 -3.47 3.91
CA ALA A 44 11.99 -2.93 2.95
C ALA A 44 11.36 -2.96 1.56
N VAL A 45 11.85 -2.12 0.64
CA VAL A 45 11.47 -2.16 -0.78
C VAL A 45 11.92 -3.49 -1.42
N PRO A 46 11.24 -3.96 -2.47
CA PRO A 46 11.59 -5.20 -3.15
C PRO A 46 13.04 -5.18 -3.65
N GLN A 47 13.85 -6.18 -3.31
CA GLN A 47 15.27 -6.19 -3.72
C GLN A 47 15.46 -6.20 -5.25
N ALA A 48 14.48 -6.69 -6.00
CA ALA A 48 14.49 -6.68 -7.45
C ALA A 48 14.46 -5.27 -8.07
N THR A 49 14.08 -4.22 -7.32
CA THR A 49 14.01 -2.83 -7.82
C THR A 49 15.28 -2.02 -7.48
N VAL A 50 16.23 -2.60 -6.75
CA VAL A 50 17.44 -1.92 -6.27
C VAL A 50 18.57 -1.87 -7.29
N PRO A 51 18.96 -2.98 -7.97
CA PRO A 51 20.11 -2.93 -8.86
C PRO A 51 19.76 -2.20 -10.17
N GLN A 52 20.66 -1.37 -10.69
CA GLN A 52 20.46 -0.67 -11.98
C GLN A 52 20.52 -1.60 -13.19
N THR A 53 21.23 -2.72 -13.05
CA THR A 53 21.39 -3.73 -14.10
C THR A 53 21.17 -5.13 -13.54
N LEU A 54 20.78 -6.06 -14.40
CA LEU A 54 20.56 -7.47 -14.07
C LEU A 54 21.27 -8.34 -15.09
N THR A 55 21.72 -9.51 -14.67
CA THR A 55 22.15 -10.57 -15.59
C THR A 55 20.98 -11.51 -15.83
N ILE A 56 20.57 -11.64 -17.08
CA ILE A 56 19.48 -12.54 -17.50
C ILE A 56 19.95 -13.46 -18.64
N ASN A 57 19.26 -14.58 -18.80
CA ASN A 57 19.45 -15.43 -19.97
C ASN A 57 18.53 -14.94 -21.09
N VAL A 58 19.07 -14.78 -22.29
CA VAL A 58 18.34 -14.39 -23.51
C VAL A 58 18.55 -15.42 -24.62
N SER A 59 17.64 -15.44 -25.58
CA SER A 59 17.80 -16.20 -26.83
C SER A 59 18.46 -15.30 -27.87
N GLU A 60 19.68 -15.64 -28.30
CA GLU A 60 20.43 -14.91 -29.33
C GLU A 60 21.02 -15.92 -30.31
N ASP A 61 20.77 -15.73 -31.61
CA ASP A 61 21.20 -16.64 -32.69
C ASP A 61 20.88 -18.13 -32.44
N GLY A 62 19.75 -18.40 -31.79
CA GLY A 62 19.31 -19.76 -31.47
C GLY A 62 20.05 -20.42 -30.32
N ARG A 63 20.77 -19.65 -29.49
CA ARG A 63 21.47 -20.11 -28.28
C ARG A 63 21.02 -19.35 -27.04
N LEU A 64 21.20 -19.98 -25.88
CA LEU A 64 20.95 -19.35 -24.59
C LEU A 64 22.22 -18.64 -24.12
N GLU A 65 22.13 -17.34 -23.94
CA GLU A 65 23.27 -16.49 -23.63
C GLU A 65 22.98 -15.64 -22.38
N ALA A 66 23.96 -15.52 -21.48
CA ALA A 66 23.87 -14.59 -20.36
C ALA A 66 24.19 -13.17 -20.84
N ARG A 67 23.32 -12.21 -20.51
CA ARG A 67 23.49 -10.79 -20.85
C ARG A 67 23.20 -9.91 -19.66
N ILE A 68 24.00 -8.85 -19.54
CA ILE A 68 23.75 -7.75 -18.62
C ILE A 68 22.79 -6.78 -19.33
N VAL A 69 21.66 -6.49 -18.70
CA VAL A 69 20.64 -5.57 -19.20
C VAL A 69 20.34 -4.50 -18.16
N GLU A 70 19.83 -3.35 -18.59
CA GLU A 70 19.22 -2.40 -17.66
C GLU A 70 18.04 -3.04 -16.94
N ASN A 71 17.91 -2.79 -15.64
CA ASN A 71 16.82 -3.34 -14.85
C ASN A 71 15.54 -2.50 -15.06
N PRO A 72 14.50 -3.04 -15.72
CA PRO A 72 13.25 -2.31 -15.94
C PRO A 72 12.46 -2.09 -14.63
N LEU A 73 12.84 -2.78 -13.54
CA LEU A 73 12.24 -2.61 -12.22
C LEU A 73 12.92 -1.48 -11.41
N TYR A 74 14.11 -1.04 -11.84
CA TYR A 74 14.82 0.06 -11.17
C TYR A 74 14.12 1.39 -11.41
N THR A 75 13.80 1.72 -12.66
CA THR A 75 13.06 2.94 -13.02
C THR A 75 12.34 2.77 -14.35
N PHE A 76 11.31 3.59 -14.58
CA PHE A 76 10.69 3.77 -15.88
C PHE A 76 11.27 5.01 -16.58
N LYS A 77 11.79 4.81 -17.79
CA LYS A 77 12.28 5.89 -18.66
C LYS A 77 11.18 6.29 -19.65
N PHE A 78 10.87 7.58 -19.71
CA PHE A 78 9.84 8.09 -20.60
C PHE A 78 10.30 7.99 -22.07
N PRO A 79 9.47 7.45 -22.98
CA PRO A 79 9.77 7.44 -24.41
C PRO A 79 9.96 8.85 -24.97
N GLN A 80 10.80 8.99 -26.00
CA GLN A 80 11.08 10.29 -26.63
C GLN A 80 9.81 11.01 -27.11
N ALA A 81 8.83 10.28 -27.68
CA ALA A 81 7.55 10.85 -28.10
C ALA A 81 6.77 11.54 -26.95
N VAL A 82 6.92 11.03 -25.73
CA VAL A 82 6.31 11.61 -24.53
C VAL A 82 7.02 12.91 -24.16
N LEU A 83 8.36 12.92 -24.21
CA LEU A 83 9.19 14.11 -23.94
C LEU A 83 9.03 15.22 -24.99
N GLU A 84 8.67 14.85 -26.21
CA GLU A 84 8.33 15.76 -27.32
C GLU A 84 6.90 16.30 -27.25
N GLY A 85 6.11 15.88 -26.26
CA GLY A 85 4.76 16.40 -26.02
C GLY A 85 3.67 15.80 -26.90
N HIS A 86 3.90 14.65 -27.56
CA HIS A 86 2.88 14.00 -28.40
C HIS A 86 1.62 13.56 -27.61
N PHE A 87 1.71 13.49 -26.28
CA PHE A 87 0.61 13.14 -25.39
C PHE A 87 0.16 14.31 -24.51
N GLY A 88 0.55 15.54 -24.85
CA GLY A 88 0.35 16.73 -24.02
C GLY A 88 1.46 16.94 -23.00
N GLU A 89 1.41 18.08 -22.31
CA GLU A 89 2.31 18.41 -21.22
C GLU A 89 1.80 17.78 -19.91
N PHE A 90 2.58 16.87 -19.32
CA PHE A 90 2.25 16.21 -18.05
C PHE A 90 3.38 16.32 -17.01
N ASP A 91 4.57 16.75 -17.43
CA ASP A 91 5.71 17.08 -16.55
C ASP A 91 6.37 18.36 -17.04
N HIS A 92 6.14 19.46 -16.33
CA HIS A 92 6.74 20.77 -16.66
C HIS A 92 8.28 20.74 -16.62
N GLU A 93 8.86 19.84 -15.83
CA GLU A 93 10.31 19.69 -15.71
C GLU A 93 10.90 18.75 -16.77
N LYS A 94 10.06 18.15 -17.62
CA LYS A 94 10.46 17.27 -18.73
C LYS A 94 11.43 16.18 -18.30
N ARG A 95 11.21 15.58 -17.13
CA ARG A 95 12.10 14.54 -16.61
C ARG A 95 12.08 13.34 -17.55
N THR A 96 13.25 12.76 -17.76
CA THR A 96 13.42 11.63 -18.69
C THR A 96 13.07 10.28 -18.07
N GLN A 97 12.92 10.23 -16.75
CA GLN A 97 12.59 9.00 -16.01
C GLN A 97 11.96 9.32 -14.65
N VAL A 98 11.29 8.31 -14.09
CA VAL A 98 10.79 8.37 -12.71
C VAL A 98 11.95 8.30 -11.71
N TYR A 99 11.86 9.01 -10.60
CA TYR A 99 12.85 8.96 -9.53
C TYR A 99 12.25 8.57 -8.19
N ARG A 100 13.11 8.12 -7.28
CA ARG A 100 12.79 7.85 -5.87
C ARG A 100 13.85 8.49 -4.98
N CYS A 101 13.44 9.08 -3.87
CA CYS A 101 14.36 9.62 -2.86
C CYS A 101 15.46 10.54 -3.44
N ASN A 102 15.09 11.50 -4.29
CA ASN A 102 16.05 12.38 -4.98
C ASN A 102 16.41 13.66 -4.20
N GLN A 103 15.85 13.85 -2.99
CA GLN A 103 16.14 15.01 -2.16
C GLN A 103 17.53 14.91 -1.53
N LEU A 104 18.08 16.05 -1.11
CA LEU A 104 19.39 16.14 -0.47
C LEU A 104 19.45 15.22 0.76
N PHE A 105 20.53 14.44 0.89
CA PHE A 105 20.75 13.44 1.95
C PHE A 105 19.79 12.25 1.96
N MET A 106 18.98 12.08 0.92
CA MET A 106 18.16 10.87 0.74
C MET A 106 18.76 9.96 -0.33
N SER A 107 18.58 8.66 -0.16
CA SER A 107 18.95 7.68 -1.18
C SER A 107 17.96 6.53 -1.24
N TYR A 108 17.82 5.99 -2.45
CA TYR A 108 17.10 4.75 -2.67
C TYR A 108 18.12 3.60 -2.80
N PRO A 109 17.98 2.50 -2.02
CA PRO A 109 16.85 2.17 -1.16
C PRO A 109 17.00 2.53 0.33
N GLU A 110 18.11 3.11 0.79
CA GLU A 110 18.43 3.22 2.21
C GLU A 110 17.41 4.06 3.00
N THR A 111 17.10 5.27 2.52
CA THR A 111 16.14 6.17 3.18
C THR A 111 14.72 5.60 3.10
N ALA A 112 14.32 5.05 1.95
CA ALA A 112 13.01 4.40 1.79
C ALA A 112 12.84 3.25 2.78
N ASN A 113 13.86 2.39 2.91
CA ASN A 113 13.85 1.29 3.87
C ASN A 113 13.83 1.78 5.32
N ALA A 114 14.51 2.89 5.63
CA ALA A 114 14.45 3.49 6.97
C ALA A 114 13.02 3.98 7.30
N ASN A 115 12.35 4.66 6.36
CA ASN A 115 10.97 5.12 6.51
C ASN A 115 10.00 3.95 6.71
N ILE A 116 10.13 2.87 5.93
CA ILE A 116 9.26 1.69 6.08
C ILE A 116 9.50 1.01 7.45
N ARG A 117 10.75 0.97 7.92
CA ARG A 117 11.11 0.39 9.23
C ARG A 117 10.72 1.27 10.43
N SER A 118 10.50 2.56 10.26
CA SER A 118 10.09 3.42 11.38
C SER A 118 8.62 3.16 11.77
N LYS A 119 7.82 2.59 10.86
CA LYS A 119 6.40 2.29 11.10
C LYS A 119 6.14 0.82 11.42
N ASN A 120 5.05 0.56 12.16
CA ASN A 120 4.58 -0.78 12.48
C ASN A 120 3.43 -1.21 11.58
N TYR A 121 3.74 -1.39 10.30
CA TYR A 121 2.79 -1.81 9.28
C TYR A 121 2.07 -3.14 9.58
N LYS A 122 2.72 -4.07 10.31
CA LYS A 122 2.08 -5.31 10.77
C LYS A 122 0.91 -5.02 11.70
N GLN A 123 1.14 -4.17 12.69
CA GLN A 123 0.11 -3.77 13.65
C GLN A 123 -1.01 -3.00 12.96
N SER A 124 -0.69 -2.03 12.09
CA SER A 124 -1.71 -1.28 11.35
C SER A 124 -2.61 -2.19 10.51
N LEU A 125 -2.03 -3.21 9.85
CA LEU A 125 -2.80 -4.22 9.13
C LEU A 125 -3.66 -5.06 10.08
N TYR A 126 -3.06 -5.63 11.12
CA TYR A 126 -3.79 -6.42 12.10
C TYR A 126 -4.99 -5.65 12.68
N ASP A 127 -4.78 -4.39 13.04
CA ASP A 127 -5.82 -3.51 13.58
C ASP A 127 -6.93 -3.26 12.56
N SER A 128 -6.59 -3.02 11.29
CA SER A 128 -7.59 -2.85 10.23
C SER A 128 -8.43 -4.12 10.03
N PHE A 129 -7.80 -5.29 9.96
CA PHE A 129 -8.51 -6.56 9.76
C PHE A 129 -9.40 -6.96 10.96
N THR A 130 -9.03 -6.55 12.18
CA THR A 130 -9.72 -7.00 13.40
C THR A 130 -10.70 -5.97 13.95
N ARG A 131 -10.59 -4.69 13.58
CA ARG A 131 -11.43 -3.60 14.09
C ARG A 131 -12.43 -3.06 13.07
N SER A 132 -12.16 -3.14 11.77
CA SER A 132 -13.14 -2.72 10.76
C SER A 132 -14.35 -3.64 10.77
N THR A 133 -15.56 -3.06 10.84
CA THR A 133 -16.80 -3.84 10.92
C THR A 133 -17.52 -4.04 9.59
N ASP A 134 -17.18 -3.24 8.58
CA ASP A 134 -17.83 -3.23 7.27
C ASP A 134 -16.86 -2.90 6.13
N PHE A 135 -17.36 -3.03 4.91
CA PHE A 135 -16.61 -2.73 3.68
C PHE A 135 -15.97 -1.34 3.71
N ARG A 136 -16.71 -0.30 4.12
CA ARG A 136 -16.27 1.10 3.96
C ARG A 136 -15.15 1.43 4.93
N GLN A 137 -15.29 0.99 6.18
CA GLN A 137 -14.26 1.13 7.21
C GLN A 137 -12.96 0.44 6.80
N PHE A 138 -13.03 -0.77 6.23
CA PHE A 138 -11.82 -1.47 5.80
C PHE A 138 -11.23 -0.88 4.52
N ALA A 139 -12.06 -0.56 3.54
CA ALA A 139 -11.59 -0.24 2.19
C ALA A 139 -11.11 1.20 2.01
N THR A 140 -11.70 2.17 2.71
CA THR A 140 -11.58 3.59 2.35
C THR A 140 -11.26 4.48 3.54
N MET A 141 -10.71 5.66 3.27
CA MET A 141 -10.52 6.72 4.27
C MET A 141 -11.80 7.55 4.52
N ASP A 142 -12.93 7.20 3.89
CA ASP A 142 -14.19 7.94 4.01
C ASP A 142 -15.03 7.57 5.26
N SER A 143 -14.54 6.62 6.04
CA SER A 143 -15.18 6.12 7.25
C SER A 143 -14.19 6.06 8.41
N THR A 144 -14.71 6.14 9.63
CA THR A 144 -13.89 6.17 10.86
C THR A 144 -13.06 4.91 11.04
N GLY A 145 -11.90 5.06 11.68
CA GLY A 145 -10.98 3.95 11.97
C GLY A 145 -9.76 3.98 11.04
N ASN A 146 -8.97 2.91 11.09
CA ASN A 146 -7.91 2.68 10.10
C ASN A 146 -8.46 1.90 8.91
N SER A 147 -7.91 2.15 7.72
CA SER A 147 -8.33 1.49 6.48
C SER A 147 -7.15 1.02 5.65
N LEU A 148 -7.41 0.09 4.73
CA LEU A 148 -6.43 -0.37 3.75
C LEU A 148 -5.94 0.78 2.87
N GLU A 149 -6.81 1.73 2.51
CA GLU A 149 -6.44 2.94 1.76
C GLU A 149 -5.49 3.85 2.57
N ALA A 150 -5.72 4.02 3.88
CA ALA A 150 -4.81 4.82 4.72
C ALA A 150 -3.39 4.20 4.78
N ILE A 151 -3.30 2.87 4.94
CA ILE A 151 -2.01 2.19 4.98
C ILE A 151 -1.33 2.19 3.60
N HIS A 152 -2.13 2.02 2.53
CA HIS A 152 -1.68 2.16 1.15
C HIS A 152 -1.06 3.53 0.88
N GLY A 153 -1.69 4.61 1.35
CA GLY A 153 -1.16 5.97 1.24
C GLY A 153 0.17 6.15 1.97
N SER A 154 0.33 5.58 3.16
CA SER A 154 1.59 5.62 3.91
C SER A 154 2.75 4.91 3.19
N ILE A 155 2.48 3.83 2.46
CA ILE A 155 3.51 3.18 1.64
C ILE A 155 3.90 4.04 0.44
N HIS A 156 2.95 4.72 -0.21
CA HIS A 156 3.25 5.69 -1.27
C HIS A 156 4.16 6.81 -0.80
N TRP A 157 3.98 7.27 0.45
CA TRP A 157 4.84 8.26 1.10
C TRP A 157 6.24 7.73 1.41
N ASP A 158 6.32 6.58 2.07
CA ASP A 158 7.58 6.07 2.62
C ASP A 158 8.51 5.48 1.56
N ALA A 159 7.96 4.75 0.58
CA ALA A 159 8.71 3.91 -0.34
C ALA A 159 9.58 4.69 -1.36
N ALA A 160 9.29 5.97 -1.54
CA ALA A 160 10.06 6.85 -2.41
C ALA A 160 10.42 8.19 -1.75
N CYS A 161 10.40 8.24 -0.41
CA CYS A 161 10.78 9.41 0.37
C CYS A 161 10.03 10.68 -0.08
N GLN A 162 8.69 10.59 -0.17
CA GLN A 162 7.83 11.69 -0.62
C GLN A 162 8.07 12.14 -2.07
N GLY A 163 8.78 11.32 -2.86
CA GLY A 163 9.04 11.55 -4.28
C GLY A 163 7.86 11.17 -5.18
N GLN A 164 8.15 10.92 -6.47
CA GLN A 164 7.13 10.71 -7.50
C GLN A 164 6.23 9.48 -7.30
N PHE A 165 6.60 8.53 -6.43
CA PHE A 165 5.70 7.42 -6.10
C PHE A 165 4.47 7.87 -5.31
N LEU A 166 4.51 9.05 -4.66
CA LEU A 166 3.38 9.65 -3.94
C LEU A 166 2.44 10.45 -4.84
N THR A 167 2.90 10.92 -5.99
CA THR A 167 2.14 11.83 -6.85
C THR A 167 1.24 11.03 -7.80
N VAL A 168 -0.05 11.38 -7.85
CA VAL A 168 -1.06 10.60 -8.59
C VAL A 168 -0.81 10.60 -10.10
N GLU A 169 -0.10 11.60 -10.60
CA GLU A 169 0.28 11.80 -12.00
C GLU A 169 1.39 10.86 -12.43
N PHE A 170 2.30 10.50 -11.50
CA PHE A 170 3.52 9.74 -11.82
C PHE A 170 3.55 8.34 -11.22
N THR A 171 2.85 8.11 -10.11
CA THR A 171 2.94 6.87 -9.33
C THR A 171 2.67 5.62 -10.19
N GLY A 172 1.76 5.72 -11.16
CA GLY A 172 1.43 4.61 -12.07
C GLY A 172 2.57 4.17 -12.99
N PHE A 173 3.58 5.00 -13.23
CA PHE A 173 4.77 4.69 -14.04
C PHE A 173 5.90 4.04 -13.23
N ASP A 174 5.93 4.23 -11.91
CA ASP A 174 6.95 3.62 -11.07
C ASP A 174 6.75 2.08 -11.00
N PRO A 175 7.78 1.26 -11.25
CA PRO A 175 7.68 -0.20 -11.12
C PRO A 175 7.20 -0.72 -9.75
N LEU A 176 7.41 0.02 -8.66
CA LEU A 176 6.89 -0.32 -7.33
C LEU A 176 5.37 -0.37 -7.30
N PHE A 177 4.69 0.42 -8.15
CA PHE A 177 3.23 0.51 -8.18
C PHE A 177 2.56 -0.84 -8.36
N MET A 178 3.07 -1.63 -9.32
CA MET A 178 2.46 -2.92 -9.63
C MET A 178 2.62 -3.89 -8.46
N MET A 179 3.79 -3.93 -7.80
CA MET A 179 4.03 -4.83 -6.67
C MET A 179 3.25 -4.41 -5.42
N HIS A 180 3.19 -3.10 -5.16
CA HIS A 180 2.41 -2.50 -4.08
C HIS A 180 0.92 -2.81 -4.24
N HIS A 181 0.33 -2.49 -5.39
CA HIS A 181 -1.09 -2.76 -5.64
C HIS A 181 -1.43 -4.24 -5.75
N THR A 182 -0.47 -5.11 -6.10
CA THR A 182 -0.68 -6.57 -6.01
C THR A 182 -0.79 -7.03 -4.56
N ASN A 183 -0.08 -6.39 -3.61
CA ASN A 183 -0.26 -6.66 -2.19
C ASN A 183 -1.58 -6.07 -1.65
N VAL A 184 -1.99 -4.89 -2.13
CA VAL A 184 -3.31 -4.34 -1.78
C VAL A 184 -4.44 -5.27 -2.25
N ASP A 185 -4.37 -5.79 -3.47
CA ASP A 185 -5.33 -6.79 -3.98
C ASP A 185 -5.30 -8.09 -3.17
N ARG A 186 -4.12 -8.54 -2.74
CA ARG A 186 -3.98 -9.68 -1.81
C ARG A 186 -4.71 -9.45 -0.50
N LEU A 187 -4.50 -8.29 0.12
CA LEU A 187 -5.13 -7.95 1.40
C LEU A 187 -6.65 -7.79 1.23
N TRP A 188 -7.09 -7.26 0.08
CA TRP A 188 -8.50 -7.23 -0.29
C TRP A 188 -9.10 -8.64 -0.41
N ALA A 189 -8.43 -9.57 -1.09
CA ALA A 189 -8.88 -10.96 -1.21
C ALA A 189 -8.97 -11.66 0.15
N TYR A 190 -8.04 -11.40 1.06
CA TYR A 190 -8.12 -11.88 2.44
C TYR A 190 -9.32 -11.32 3.19
N TRP A 191 -9.61 -10.01 3.05
CA TRP A 191 -10.79 -9.40 3.64
C TRP A 191 -12.08 -10.05 3.14
N GLN A 192 -12.20 -10.25 1.83
CA GLN A 192 -13.37 -10.87 1.20
C GLN A 192 -13.66 -12.27 1.75
N VAL A 193 -12.61 -13.05 2.05
CA VAL A 193 -12.73 -14.40 2.61
C VAL A 193 -13.15 -14.36 4.09
N MET A 194 -12.58 -13.43 4.86
CA MET A 194 -12.92 -13.26 6.27
C MET A 194 -14.33 -12.67 6.49
N HIS A 195 -14.83 -11.88 5.53
CA HIS A 195 -16.09 -11.14 5.61
C HIS A 195 -16.96 -11.39 4.37
N PRO A 196 -17.57 -12.59 4.24
CA PRO A 196 -18.35 -12.96 3.05
C PRO A 196 -19.53 -12.01 2.77
N ASP A 197 -20.14 -11.44 3.81
CA ASP A 197 -21.24 -10.48 3.66
C ASP A 197 -20.78 -9.06 3.30
N GLN A 198 -19.46 -8.82 3.23
CA GLN A 198 -18.84 -7.51 2.97
C GLN A 198 -17.83 -7.57 1.82
N GLN A 199 -17.99 -8.52 0.89
CA GLN A 199 -17.12 -8.67 -0.29
C GLN A 199 -17.27 -7.54 -1.30
N LEU A 200 -18.41 -6.87 -1.27
CA LEU A 200 -18.77 -5.72 -2.08
C LEU A 200 -19.40 -4.68 -1.15
N PHE A 201 -19.34 -3.41 -1.55
CA PHE A 201 -20.05 -2.37 -0.82
C PHE A 201 -21.56 -2.55 -1.01
N SER A 202 -22.32 -2.22 0.02
CA SER A 202 -23.79 -2.20 -0.03
C SER A 202 -24.33 -0.81 -0.35
N GLY A 203 -25.46 -0.76 -1.05
CA GLY A 203 -26.15 0.49 -1.36
C GLY A 203 -25.53 1.25 -2.53
N GLU A 204 -25.79 2.54 -2.57
CA GLU A 204 -25.30 3.45 -3.60
C GLU A 204 -24.66 4.68 -2.97
N TYR A 205 -23.73 5.30 -3.70
CA TYR A 205 -23.09 6.55 -3.27
C TYR A 205 -22.83 7.46 -4.47
N LEU A 206 -22.69 8.75 -4.22
CA LEU A 206 -22.36 9.73 -5.26
C LEU A 206 -20.84 9.76 -5.49
N SER A 207 -20.42 9.69 -6.74
CA SER A 207 -19.00 9.77 -7.08
C SER A 207 -18.41 11.15 -6.86
N LYS A 208 -17.15 11.16 -6.39
CA LYS A 208 -16.22 12.27 -6.59
C LYS A 208 -15.75 12.33 -8.05
N PRO A 209 -15.26 13.47 -8.56
CA PRO A 209 -14.84 13.59 -9.95
C PRO A 209 -13.71 12.61 -10.30
N ARG A 210 -13.88 11.87 -11.40
CA ARG A 210 -12.90 10.94 -11.98
C ARG A 210 -12.91 11.08 -13.49
N TRP A 211 -11.81 10.73 -14.16
CA TRP A 211 -11.70 10.82 -15.62
C TRP A 211 -12.87 10.17 -16.38
N GLY A 212 -13.24 8.93 -16.00
CA GLY A 212 -14.32 8.17 -16.66
C GLY A 212 -15.67 8.27 -15.98
N THR A 213 -15.81 9.06 -14.90
CA THR A 213 -17.07 9.13 -14.15
C THR A 213 -17.24 10.53 -13.57
N PRO A 214 -18.20 11.32 -14.08
CA PRO A 214 -18.49 12.65 -13.58
C PRO A 214 -18.79 12.65 -12.08
N GLU A 215 -18.56 13.79 -11.44
CA GLU A 215 -19.03 14.02 -10.09
C GLU A 215 -20.56 13.85 -10.00
N ASN A 216 -21.06 13.44 -8.82
CA ASN A 216 -22.49 13.24 -8.55
C ASN A 216 -23.15 12.17 -9.42
N THR A 217 -22.38 11.25 -10.00
CA THR A 217 -22.93 10.04 -10.62
C THR A 217 -23.24 9.03 -9.53
N THR A 218 -24.43 8.43 -9.56
CA THR A 218 -24.78 7.33 -8.67
C THR A 218 -23.94 6.09 -8.97
N ILE A 219 -23.20 5.62 -7.98
CA ILE A 219 -22.33 4.44 -8.06
C ILE A 219 -22.97 3.28 -7.31
N THR A 220 -23.02 2.14 -7.99
CA THR A 220 -23.47 0.84 -7.48
C THR A 220 -22.42 -0.21 -7.80
N THR A 221 -22.57 -1.43 -7.28
CA THR A 221 -21.69 -2.58 -7.60
C THR A 221 -21.66 -2.93 -9.10
N LYS A 222 -22.65 -2.43 -9.86
CA LYS A 222 -22.81 -2.61 -11.31
C LYS A 222 -22.30 -1.45 -12.14
N SER A 223 -21.84 -0.36 -11.51
CA SER A 223 -21.28 0.76 -12.23
C SER A 223 -19.99 0.35 -12.95
N PRO A 224 -19.74 0.85 -14.17
CA PRO A 224 -18.58 0.45 -14.97
C PRO A 224 -17.27 0.96 -14.37
N LEU A 225 -16.31 0.06 -14.18
CA LEU A 225 -14.94 0.32 -13.78
C LEU A 225 -14.12 0.73 -15.02
N GLN A 226 -14.40 1.92 -15.54
CA GLN A 226 -13.69 2.43 -16.71
C GLN A 226 -12.20 2.67 -16.40
N PRO A 227 -11.31 2.47 -17.40
CA PRO A 227 -11.57 2.05 -18.78
C PRO A 227 -11.51 0.52 -18.97
N PHE A 228 -11.63 -0.29 -17.90
CA PHE A 228 -11.35 -1.72 -17.95
C PHE A 228 -12.49 -2.49 -18.61
N ARG A 229 -12.24 -2.99 -19.82
CA ARG A 229 -13.19 -3.78 -20.61
C ARG A 229 -13.02 -5.28 -20.38
N ARG A 230 -14.16 -5.99 -20.29
CA ARG A 230 -14.23 -7.46 -20.24
C ARG A 230 -14.43 -8.05 -21.62
N THR A 231 -15.21 -7.37 -22.45
CA THR A 231 -15.47 -7.68 -23.87
C THR A 231 -15.29 -6.41 -24.70
N GLU A 232 -15.48 -6.47 -26.01
CA GLU A 232 -15.38 -5.27 -26.86
C GLU A 232 -16.33 -4.15 -26.40
N THR A 233 -17.54 -4.50 -25.95
CA THR A 233 -18.59 -3.54 -25.60
C THR A 233 -18.80 -3.34 -24.10
N GLU A 234 -18.46 -4.33 -23.26
CA GLU A 234 -18.77 -4.31 -21.83
C GLU A 234 -17.56 -3.96 -20.96
N PHE A 235 -17.77 -3.05 -20.00
CA PHE A 235 -16.82 -2.77 -18.94
C PHE A 235 -16.92 -3.80 -17.82
N HIS A 236 -15.81 -4.01 -17.11
CA HIS A 236 -15.84 -4.64 -15.80
C HIS A 236 -16.67 -3.79 -14.82
N THR A 237 -17.29 -4.46 -13.86
CA THR A 237 -17.94 -3.89 -12.67
C THR A 237 -17.35 -4.53 -11.43
N SER A 238 -17.64 -4.00 -10.23
CA SER A 238 -17.21 -4.62 -8.97
C SER A 238 -17.70 -6.06 -8.85
N GLU A 239 -18.91 -6.37 -9.33
CA GLU A 239 -19.44 -7.75 -9.37
C GLU A 239 -18.60 -8.67 -10.28
N THR A 240 -18.18 -8.19 -11.46
CA THR A 240 -17.44 -9.05 -12.41
C THR A 240 -16.00 -9.35 -11.99
N VAL A 241 -15.45 -8.59 -11.05
CA VAL A 241 -14.07 -8.75 -10.56
C VAL A 241 -14.04 -9.27 -9.12
N GLN A 242 -15.18 -9.66 -8.56
CA GLN A 242 -15.28 -10.14 -7.19
C GLN A 242 -14.43 -11.40 -6.96
N SER A 243 -14.37 -12.31 -7.94
CA SER A 243 -13.57 -13.54 -7.84
C SER A 243 -12.23 -13.41 -8.54
N ILE A 244 -11.15 -13.41 -7.76
CA ILE A 244 -9.78 -13.44 -8.28
C ILE A 244 -9.47 -14.71 -9.10
N HIS A 245 -10.16 -15.83 -8.78
CA HIS A 245 -10.01 -17.09 -9.50
C HIS A 245 -10.56 -17.02 -10.92
N ASP A 246 -11.66 -16.31 -11.13
CA ASP A 246 -12.22 -16.10 -12.47
C ASP A 246 -11.30 -15.19 -13.33
N LEU A 247 -10.39 -14.45 -12.69
CA LEU A 247 -9.32 -13.67 -13.33
C LEU A 247 -8.00 -14.45 -13.49
N GLY A 248 -7.96 -15.73 -13.08
CA GLY A 248 -6.85 -16.64 -13.34
C GLY A 248 -5.64 -16.49 -12.41
N TYR A 249 -5.83 -15.93 -11.21
CA TYR A 249 -4.79 -15.83 -10.19
C TYR A 249 -5.30 -16.19 -8.79
N SER A 250 -4.38 -16.30 -7.84
CA SER A 250 -4.65 -16.56 -6.43
C SER A 250 -3.52 -16.03 -5.56
N TYR A 251 -3.72 -16.10 -4.24
CA TYR A 251 -2.73 -15.77 -3.22
C TYR A 251 -2.49 -16.94 -2.25
N PRO A 252 -1.38 -16.94 -1.50
CA PRO A 252 -1.12 -17.92 -0.46
C PRO A 252 -2.30 -18.06 0.51
N GLY A 253 -2.77 -19.29 0.72
CA GLY A 253 -3.92 -19.61 1.55
C GLY A 253 -5.25 -19.71 0.80
N LEU A 254 -5.31 -19.21 -0.44
CA LEU A 254 -6.52 -19.15 -1.29
C LEU A 254 -6.43 -20.02 -2.56
N GLU A 255 -5.35 -20.77 -2.78
CA GLU A 255 -4.99 -21.40 -4.06
C GLU A 255 -6.05 -22.36 -4.64
N PHE A 256 -6.80 -23.03 -3.77
CA PHE A 256 -7.70 -24.11 -4.18
C PHE A 256 -9.16 -23.69 -4.12
N ARG A 257 -9.77 -23.48 -5.30
CA ARG A 257 -11.21 -23.22 -5.45
C ARG A 257 -12.11 -24.29 -4.79
N SER A 258 -11.59 -25.50 -4.61
CA SER A 258 -12.31 -26.64 -4.00
C SER A 258 -12.26 -26.67 -2.48
N ARG A 259 -11.45 -25.82 -1.81
CA ARG A 259 -11.55 -25.66 -0.36
C ARG A 259 -12.95 -25.13 -0.04
N ASN A 260 -13.59 -25.71 0.99
CA ASN A 260 -14.79 -25.07 1.51
C ASN A 260 -14.40 -23.70 2.08
N TRP A 261 -15.34 -22.75 2.07
CA TRP A 261 -15.08 -21.36 2.45
C TRP A 261 -14.51 -21.22 3.87
N ASP A 262 -14.93 -22.10 4.77
CA ASP A 262 -14.49 -22.12 6.16
C ASP A 262 -13.01 -22.45 6.31
N GLU A 263 -12.47 -23.38 5.50
CA GLU A 263 -11.04 -23.68 5.46
C GLU A 263 -10.21 -22.48 4.98
N MET A 264 -10.66 -21.80 3.92
CA MET A 264 -9.99 -20.58 3.44
C MET A 264 -10.04 -19.49 4.51
N ARG A 265 -11.19 -19.31 5.16
CA ARG A 265 -11.35 -18.35 6.25
C ARG A 265 -10.45 -18.68 7.44
N ALA A 266 -10.34 -19.94 7.84
CA ALA A 266 -9.48 -20.37 8.93
C ALA A 266 -7.99 -20.09 8.61
N GLU A 267 -7.56 -20.39 7.39
CA GLU A 267 -6.19 -20.17 6.96
C GLU A 267 -5.84 -18.67 6.87
N VAL A 268 -6.71 -17.86 6.26
CA VAL A 268 -6.52 -16.40 6.23
C VAL A 268 -6.53 -15.82 7.64
N THR A 269 -7.44 -16.26 8.51
CA THR A 269 -7.47 -15.84 9.92
C THR A 269 -6.16 -16.17 10.62
N ARG A 270 -5.56 -17.34 10.35
CA ARG A 270 -4.24 -17.71 10.87
C ARG A 270 -3.13 -16.79 10.36
N ILE A 271 -3.15 -16.44 9.07
CA ILE A 271 -2.20 -15.51 8.46
C ILE A 271 -2.31 -14.12 9.12
N ILE A 272 -3.52 -13.58 9.24
CA ILE A 272 -3.77 -12.27 9.86
C ILE A 272 -3.40 -12.28 11.34
N ASN A 273 -3.74 -13.32 12.10
CA ASN A 273 -3.32 -13.45 13.49
C ASN A 273 -1.79 -13.52 13.66
N GLY A 274 -1.07 -13.99 12.63
CA GLY A 274 0.40 -13.92 12.61
C GLY A 274 0.97 -12.50 12.54
N LEU A 275 0.15 -11.49 12.22
CA LEU A 275 0.51 -10.06 12.24
C LEU A 275 0.27 -9.40 13.60
N GLN A 276 -0.35 -10.10 14.55
CA GLN A 276 -0.71 -9.55 15.85
C GLN A 276 0.51 -8.89 16.52
N PRO A 277 0.38 -7.65 17.03
CA PRO A 277 1.46 -7.03 17.78
C PRO A 277 1.78 -7.86 19.01
N GLN A 278 3.07 -7.96 19.38
CA GLN A 278 3.44 -8.54 20.67
C GLN A 278 3.01 -7.57 21.77
N LEU A 279 1.78 -7.73 22.23
CA LEU A 279 1.31 -7.11 23.46
C LEU A 279 2.00 -7.86 24.60
N SER A 280 2.75 -7.15 25.44
CA SER A 280 3.44 -7.71 26.60
C SER A 280 2.44 -8.41 27.52
N SER A 281 2.25 -9.72 27.36
CA SER A 281 1.45 -10.52 28.28
C SER A 281 2.31 -10.91 29.47
N LEU A 282 2.39 -10.04 30.48
CA LEU A 282 2.77 -10.52 31.80
C LEU A 282 1.55 -11.25 32.36
N GLY A 283 1.57 -12.58 32.27
CA GLY A 283 0.59 -13.42 32.94
C GLY A 283 0.61 -13.12 34.43
N THR A 284 -0.49 -12.56 34.93
CA THR A 284 -0.80 -12.58 36.34
C THR A 284 -0.92 -14.04 36.77
N ARG A 285 0.10 -14.59 37.42
CA ARG A 285 -0.08 -15.81 38.21
C ARG A 285 -1.10 -15.47 39.31
N GLN A 286 -2.33 -15.96 39.19
CA GLN A 286 -3.22 -16.05 40.34
C GLN A 286 -2.55 -16.94 41.39
N ALA A 287 -2.67 -16.57 42.66
CA ALA A 287 -2.05 -17.26 43.79
C ALA A 287 -2.59 -18.70 44.02
N ASN A 288 -3.55 -19.18 43.20
CA ASN A 288 -4.31 -20.41 43.46
C ASN A 288 -4.20 -21.51 42.38
N GLY A 289 -3.24 -21.44 41.44
CA GLY A 289 -2.87 -22.61 40.62
C GLY A 289 -3.96 -23.18 39.69
N GLU A 290 -5.09 -22.48 39.50
CA GLU A 290 -6.03 -22.81 38.43
C GLU A 290 -5.51 -22.27 37.08
N PRO A 291 -5.72 -23.00 35.98
CA PRO A 291 -5.40 -22.50 34.64
C PRO A 291 -6.30 -21.30 34.35
N ASP A 292 -5.69 -20.12 34.21
CA ASP A 292 -6.33 -18.92 33.71
C ASP A 292 -6.91 -19.22 32.32
N ASP A 293 -8.20 -18.91 32.09
CA ASP A 293 -8.86 -18.98 30.77
C ASP A 293 -8.23 -18.01 29.74
N GLY A 294 -7.12 -17.36 30.10
CA GLY A 294 -6.15 -16.77 29.18
C GLY A 294 -6.63 -15.54 28.43
N ARG A 295 -7.87 -15.09 28.66
CA ARG A 295 -8.38 -13.80 28.17
C ARG A 295 -7.94 -12.67 29.09
N VAL A 296 -6.68 -12.28 28.95
CA VAL A 296 -6.21 -10.98 29.43
C VAL A 296 -6.98 -9.91 28.65
N MET A 297 -7.96 -9.26 29.29
CA MET A 297 -8.64 -8.10 28.73
C MET A 297 -7.67 -6.93 28.70
N SER A 298 -6.99 -6.72 27.57
CA SER A 298 -6.11 -5.56 27.37
C SER A 298 -6.90 -4.41 26.75
N THR A 299 -7.00 -3.29 27.46
CA THR A 299 -7.50 -2.04 26.88
C THR A 299 -6.44 -1.46 25.96
N ARG A 300 -6.82 -1.15 24.71
CA ARG A 300 -5.97 -0.47 23.73
C ARG A 300 -6.53 0.91 23.45
N TYR A 301 -5.64 1.85 23.15
CA TYR A 301 -5.97 3.26 22.94
C TYR A 301 -5.50 3.70 21.56
N PHE A 302 -6.25 4.61 20.96
CA PHE A 302 -6.00 5.09 19.60
C PHE A 302 -6.25 6.60 19.53
N ALA A 303 -5.45 7.30 18.74
CA ALA A 303 -5.74 8.66 18.33
C ALA A 303 -6.57 8.61 17.04
N HIS A 304 -7.77 9.17 17.06
CA HIS A 304 -8.64 9.25 15.90
C HIS A 304 -8.43 10.58 15.18
N LEU A 305 -8.20 10.51 13.88
CA LEU A 305 -8.00 11.66 13.00
C LEU A 305 -9.24 11.83 12.12
N THR A 306 -9.72 13.07 12.00
CA THR A 306 -10.80 13.45 11.08
C THR A 306 -10.42 14.77 10.45
N VAL A 307 -10.32 14.80 9.12
CA VAL A 307 -9.69 15.89 8.38
C VAL A 307 -10.58 16.27 7.20
N GLU A 308 -10.94 17.54 7.14
CA GLU A 308 -11.61 18.11 5.98
C GLU A 308 -10.56 18.38 4.89
N LEU A 309 -10.63 17.64 3.78
CA LEU A 309 -9.61 17.64 2.72
C LEU A 309 -9.46 18.99 2.03
N SER A 310 -10.51 19.84 2.08
CA SER A 310 -10.49 21.19 1.53
C SER A 310 -9.76 22.21 2.42
N GLN A 311 -9.44 21.86 3.67
CA GLN A 311 -8.77 22.75 4.64
C GLN A 311 -7.27 22.49 4.77
N VAL A 312 -6.75 21.47 4.08
CA VAL A 312 -5.34 21.07 4.17
C VAL A 312 -4.73 21.03 2.78
N GLU A 313 -3.58 21.67 2.63
CA GLU A 313 -2.77 21.60 1.42
C GLU A 313 -2.16 20.20 1.28
N ARG A 314 -2.30 19.59 0.10
CA ARG A 314 -1.93 18.20 -0.17
C ARG A 314 -1.06 18.09 -1.43
N PRO A 315 -0.19 17.08 -1.54
CA PRO A 315 -0.03 15.95 -0.63
C PRO A 315 0.66 16.34 0.70
N CYS A 316 0.22 15.72 1.80
CA CYS A 316 0.78 15.93 3.13
C CYS A 316 0.70 14.69 4.01
N SER A 317 1.40 14.71 5.13
CA SER A 317 1.37 13.73 6.20
C SER A 317 0.94 14.44 7.48
N ILE A 318 -0.14 13.98 8.12
CA ILE A 318 -0.54 14.45 9.44
C ILE A 318 0.12 13.52 10.46
N GLU A 319 1.11 14.04 11.17
CA GLU A 319 1.95 13.28 12.09
C GLU A 319 1.47 13.48 13.51
N VAL A 320 1.37 12.37 14.24
CA VAL A 320 1.01 12.38 15.66
C VAL A 320 2.22 11.97 16.46
N SER A 321 2.58 12.81 17.41
CA SER A 321 3.64 12.58 18.38
C SER A 321 3.08 12.63 19.81
N MET A 322 3.68 11.86 20.70
CA MET A 322 3.30 11.81 22.11
C MET A 322 4.55 12.12 22.93
N ASN A 323 4.55 13.28 23.61
CA ASN A 323 5.71 13.78 24.38
C ASN A 323 7.00 13.82 23.53
N GLY A 324 6.90 14.38 22.32
CA GLY A 324 8.00 14.49 21.37
C GLY A 324 8.42 13.19 20.68
N SER A 325 7.75 12.06 20.96
CA SER A 325 8.01 10.78 20.30
C SER A 325 6.97 10.50 19.21
N TYR A 326 7.43 10.32 17.97
CA TYR A 326 6.58 9.97 16.83
C TYR A 326 5.78 8.68 17.10
N SER A 327 4.47 8.73 16.89
CA SER A 327 3.54 7.62 17.11
C SER A 327 2.93 7.08 15.82
N GLY A 328 2.79 7.91 14.78
CA GLY A 328 2.26 7.49 13.48
C GLY A 328 1.85 8.67 12.62
N ASN A 329 1.33 8.38 11.43
CA ASN A 329 0.81 9.40 10.54
C ASN A 329 -0.40 8.96 9.72
N LEU A 330 -1.13 9.95 9.21
CA LEU A 330 -2.13 9.81 8.17
C LEU A 330 -1.65 10.55 6.92
N VAL A 331 -1.39 9.82 5.85
CA VAL A 331 -0.98 10.42 4.56
C VAL A 331 -2.21 10.78 3.74
N LEU A 332 -2.24 12.02 3.28
CA LEU A 332 -3.28 12.53 2.39
C LEU A 332 -2.66 12.84 1.03
N MET A 333 -3.04 12.07 0.02
CA MET A 333 -2.62 12.30 -1.37
C MET A 333 -3.35 13.52 -1.96
N SER A 334 -2.94 13.99 -3.15
CA SER A 334 -3.53 15.17 -3.80
C SER A 334 -5.00 14.97 -4.21
N MET A 335 -5.45 13.73 -4.37
CA MET A 335 -6.83 13.38 -4.72
C MET A 335 -7.45 12.49 -3.62
N PRO A 336 -8.78 12.58 -3.41
CA PRO A 336 -9.73 13.48 -4.06
C PRO A 336 -9.65 14.93 -3.56
N GLU A 337 -10.20 15.89 -4.31
CA GLU A 337 -10.10 17.33 -3.98
C GLU A 337 -10.84 17.73 -2.67
N PHE A 338 -11.96 17.08 -2.36
CA PHE A 338 -12.81 17.45 -1.23
C PHE A 338 -13.38 16.22 -0.49
N GLY A 339 -14.01 16.50 0.64
CA GLY A 339 -14.65 15.55 1.54
C GLY A 339 -13.84 15.33 2.80
N VAL A 340 -14.31 14.41 3.64
CA VAL A 340 -13.66 14.11 4.92
C VAL A 340 -12.82 12.85 4.76
N ALA A 341 -11.61 12.89 5.30
CA ALA A 341 -10.74 11.74 5.46
C ALA A 341 -10.60 11.40 6.95
N HIS A 342 -10.55 10.11 7.24
CA HIS A 342 -10.38 9.57 8.58
C HIS A 342 -9.11 8.72 8.66
N GLY A 343 -8.57 8.62 9.87
CA GLY A 343 -7.47 7.73 10.19
C GLY A 343 -7.45 7.37 11.67
N GLU A 344 -6.66 6.37 12.03
CA GLU A 344 -6.51 5.90 13.40
C GLU A 344 -5.06 5.50 13.65
N ILE A 345 -4.47 6.03 14.73
CA ILE A 345 -3.08 5.74 15.12
C ILE A 345 -3.07 4.98 16.45
N PRO A 346 -2.52 3.76 16.50
CA PRO A 346 -2.42 2.99 17.74
C PRO A 346 -1.44 3.65 18.72
N LEU A 347 -1.86 3.78 19.98
CA LEU A 347 -1.05 4.35 21.06
C LEU A 347 -0.51 3.28 22.01
N ASP A 348 -0.44 2.02 21.57
CA ASP A 348 -0.02 0.88 22.41
C ASP A 348 1.37 1.06 23.03
N TYR A 349 2.32 1.60 22.25
CA TYR A 349 3.67 1.87 22.75
C TYR A 349 3.65 2.89 23.91
N VAL A 350 2.88 3.97 23.74
CA VAL A 350 2.75 5.02 24.75
C VAL A 350 1.98 4.51 25.96
N HIS A 351 0.92 3.73 25.75
CA HIS A 351 0.16 3.09 26.82
C HIS A 351 1.03 2.13 27.64
N ASN A 352 1.97 1.42 27.01
CA ASN A 352 2.90 0.53 27.72
C ASN A 352 3.76 1.28 28.75
N LEU A 353 4.05 2.58 28.55
CA LEU A 353 4.75 3.42 29.52
C LEU A 353 3.87 3.81 30.72
N LEU A 354 2.55 3.68 30.59
CA LEU A 354 1.53 4.04 31.57
C LEU A 354 0.83 2.81 32.17
N GLN A 355 1.44 1.62 32.07
CA GLN A 355 0.87 0.39 32.60
C GLN A 355 0.54 0.51 34.09
N GLY A 356 -0.61 -0.03 34.49
CA GLY A 356 -1.12 0.02 35.86
C GLY A 356 -1.77 1.35 36.27
N LYS A 357 -1.79 2.36 35.39
CA LYS A 357 -2.58 3.59 35.60
C LYS A 357 -4.05 3.34 35.27
N SER A 358 -4.95 4.10 35.92
CA SER A 358 -6.38 4.10 35.55
C SER A 358 -6.57 4.70 34.16
N SER A 359 -7.65 4.34 33.47
CA SER A 359 -7.98 4.90 32.16
C SER A 359 -8.07 6.43 32.17
N SER A 360 -8.58 7.04 33.25
CA SER A 360 -8.61 8.51 33.39
C SER A 360 -7.21 9.12 33.33
N VAL A 361 -6.26 8.57 34.10
CA VAL A 361 -4.87 9.06 34.11
C VAL A 361 -4.21 8.85 32.76
N VAL A 362 -4.48 7.73 32.08
CA VAL A 362 -3.96 7.48 30.73
C VAL A 362 -4.46 8.52 29.75
N LEU A 363 -5.76 8.81 29.75
CA LEU A 363 -6.38 9.79 28.86
C LEU A 363 -5.90 11.22 29.14
N ASP A 364 -5.85 11.63 30.41
CA ASP A 364 -5.32 12.95 30.81
C ASP A 364 -3.86 13.11 30.37
N THR A 365 -3.06 12.03 30.48
CA THR A 365 -1.66 12.03 30.04
C THR A 365 -1.58 12.17 28.53
N PHE A 366 -2.39 11.42 27.78
CA PHE A 366 -2.44 11.51 26.32
C PHE A 366 -2.82 12.91 25.84
N GLU A 367 -3.83 13.53 26.43
CA GLU A 367 -4.23 14.90 26.10
C GLU A 367 -3.08 15.89 26.35
N SER A 368 -2.34 15.72 27.46
CA SER A 368 -1.20 16.59 27.77
C SER A 368 0.03 16.36 26.88
N TRP A 369 0.16 15.17 26.29
CA TRP A 369 1.33 14.76 25.51
C TRP A 369 1.13 14.87 24.00
N LEU A 370 -0.12 14.96 23.56
CA LEU A 370 -0.49 14.95 22.15
C LEU A 370 0.07 16.18 21.44
N ASP A 371 0.80 15.91 20.38
CA ASP A 371 1.25 16.91 19.43
C ASP A 371 0.91 16.43 18.01
N VAL A 372 0.42 17.36 17.18
CA VAL A 372 -0.03 17.07 15.81
C VAL A 372 0.60 18.07 14.85
N GLU A 373 1.36 17.57 13.89
CA GLU A 373 2.03 18.38 12.87
C GLU A 373 1.55 18.00 11.46
N ILE A 374 1.42 18.99 10.57
CA ILE A 374 1.12 18.76 9.15
C ILE A 374 2.40 18.93 8.34
N MET A 375 3.00 17.80 7.96
CA MET A 375 4.19 17.75 7.13
C MET A 375 3.83 17.79 5.65
N LYS A 376 4.24 18.86 4.97
CA LYS A 376 4.01 19.04 3.53
C LYS A 376 5.19 18.49 2.73
N VAL A 377 4.92 18.06 1.50
CA VAL A 377 6.01 17.74 0.57
C VAL A 377 6.69 19.05 0.16
N CYS A 378 7.94 19.24 0.57
CA CYS A 378 8.76 20.35 0.10
C CYS A 378 9.20 20.07 -1.35
N TYR A 379 8.56 20.69 -2.33
CA TYR A 379 9.19 20.88 -3.64
C TYR A 379 10.41 21.79 -3.43
N ALA A 380 11.58 21.32 -3.80
CA ALA A 380 12.83 22.01 -3.52
C ALA A 380 12.84 23.40 -4.18
N ASP A 381 12.72 24.46 -3.37
CA ASP A 381 13.09 25.85 -3.74
C ASP A 381 13.25 26.77 -2.49
N ILE A 382 13.69 26.23 -1.35
CA ILE A 382 14.14 27.09 -0.24
C ILE A 382 15.54 26.64 0.20
N VAL A 383 16.56 27.26 -0.39
CA VAL A 383 17.91 27.29 0.18
C VAL A 383 17.90 28.35 1.28
N VAL A 384 17.74 27.93 2.54
CA VAL A 384 18.01 28.82 3.68
C VAL A 384 19.52 28.86 3.88
N ILE A 385 20.16 29.93 3.43
CA ILE A 385 21.55 30.24 3.81
C ILE A 385 21.50 30.84 5.22
N LEU A 386 21.89 30.06 6.22
CA LEU A 386 22.14 30.57 7.57
C LEU A 386 23.54 31.19 7.60
N ASP A 387 23.60 32.52 7.58
CA ASP A 387 24.82 33.27 7.79
C ASP A 387 24.95 33.63 9.28
N TRP A 388 26.06 33.26 9.91
CA TRP A 388 26.32 33.51 11.32
C TRP A 388 27.25 34.71 11.43
N SER A 389 26.73 35.88 11.80
CA SER A 389 27.56 37.04 12.15
C SER A 389 27.82 37.07 13.65
N CYS A 390 29.08 37.02 14.07
CA CYS A 390 29.46 37.43 15.42
C CYS A 390 29.31 38.96 15.52
N ALA A 391 28.39 39.43 16.37
CA ALA A 391 28.38 40.81 16.82
C ALA A 391 29.38 40.93 17.99
N ASN A 392 30.33 41.87 17.88
CA ASN A 392 31.25 42.24 18.97
C ASN A 392 30.53 42.98 20.10
#